data_AF-A0A2G9V0X8-F1
#
_entry.id   AF-A0A2G9V0X8-F1
#
_cell.length_a   1.000
_cell.length_b   1.000
_cell.length_c   1.000
_cell.angle_alpha   90.00
_cell.angle_beta   90.00
_cell.angle_gamma   90.00
#
_symmetry.space_group_name_H-M   'P 1'
#
loop_
_entity.id
_entity.type
_entity.pdbx_description
1 polymer ?
#
loop_
_entity_poly.entity_id
_entity_poly.type
_entity_poly.pdbx_seq_one_letter_code
_entity_poly.pdbx_strand_id
1 'polypeptide(L)'
;IRFIDKIVRFLTALHYFEKMSFNSADTPSSLYLLVDEHAGGILAPWIKYSRSSGDYSILDEYLETAVKSYLYNGGKGKLVSISVLVKRRNKQRNAQLGALRRKKGRGKSGPNILDDINQDRLGADDFLKALKILDGFSASGGQKVFKYRELVWDIEQRGRMGENLLHICLLHNTADMNELAKRIVNKYPKIVNDIFISEDYYGMLVLYDHAR
;
A
#
# COMPACT_ATOMS: atom_id res chain seq x y z
N ILE A 1 19.96 -16.86 -0.65
CA ILE A 1 18.60 -17.31 -0.27
C ILE A 1 17.64 -16.12 -0.12
N ARG A 2 17.76 -15.24 0.89
CA ARG A 2 16.83 -14.09 1.08
C ARG A 2 16.77 -13.05 -0.07
N PHE A 3 17.82 -12.91 -0.87
CA PHE A 3 17.85 -11.99 -2.01
C PHE A 3 17.17 -12.56 -3.26
N ILE A 4 17.44 -13.84 -3.55
CA ILE A 4 16.80 -14.58 -4.66
C ILE A 4 15.30 -14.67 -4.40
N ASP A 5 14.86 -14.95 -3.18
CA ASP A 5 13.43 -14.95 -2.84
C ASP A 5 12.75 -13.59 -3.05
N LYS A 6 13.47 -12.48 -2.80
CA LYS A 6 12.94 -11.13 -3.03
C LYS A 6 12.85 -10.80 -4.52
N ILE A 7 13.89 -11.10 -5.30
CA ILE A 7 13.88 -10.95 -6.76
C ILE A 7 12.78 -11.83 -7.38
N VAL A 8 12.65 -13.08 -6.95
CA VAL A 8 11.60 -13.97 -7.44
C VAL A 8 10.23 -13.41 -7.08
N ARG A 9 10.02 -12.87 -5.89
CA ARG A 9 8.76 -12.19 -5.52
C ARG A 9 8.51 -10.94 -6.33
N PHE A 10 9.52 -10.13 -6.61
CA PHE A 10 9.43 -8.92 -7.43
C PHE A 10 9.10 -9.27 -8.89
N LEU A 11 9.82 -10.21 -9.50
CA LEU A 11 9.55 -10.72 -10.84
C LEU A 11 8.18 -11.41 -10.93
N THR A 12 7.77 -12.11 -9.87
CA THR A 12 6.42 -12.66 -9.76
C THR A 12 5.38 -11.54 -9.66
N ALA A 13 5.65 -10.47 -8.90
CA ALA A 13 4.80 -9.28 -8.83
C ALA A 13 4.62 -8.65 -10.20
N LEU A 14 5.73 -8.45 -10.92
CA LEU A 14 5.79 -7.85 -12.25
C LEU A 14 4.99 -8.70 -13.25
N HIS A 15 5.23 -10.01 -13.26
CA HIS A 15 4.53 -10.96 -14.13
C HIS A 15 3.04 -11.08 -13.80
N TYR A 16 2.66 -11.04 -12.52
CA TYR A 16 1.25 -11.03 -12.11
C TYR A 16 0.57 -9.71 -12.45
N PHE A 17 1.28 -8.59 -12.34
CA PHE A 17 0.79 -7.27 -12.72
C PHE A 17 0.52 -7.21 -14.23
N GLU A 18 1.47 -7.65 -15.07
CA GLU A 18 1.28 -7.77 -16.53
C GLU A 18 0.11 -8.69 -16.89
N LYS A 19 -0.06 -9.83 -16.19
CA LYS A 19 -1.18 -10.75 -16.44
C LYS A 19 -2.54 -10.25 -15.93
N MET A 20 -2.58 -9.40 -14.90
CA MET A 20 -3.83 -8.85 -14.35
C MET A 20 -4.37 -7.68 -15.15
N SER A 21 -3.58 -7.11 -16.07
CA SER A 21 -4.09 -6.15 -17.06
C SER A 21 -5.19 -6.74 -17.97
N PHE A 22 -5.49 -8.05 -17.93
CA PHE A 22 -6.35 -8.66 -18.95
C PHE A 22 -7.42 -9.67 -18.53
N ASN A 23 -7.55 -10.17 -17.29
CA ASN A 23 -8.62 -11.15 -16.99
C ASN A 23 -8.97 -11.28 -15.49
N SER A 24 -10.01 -10.60 -15.00
CA SER A 24 -10.88 -11.12 -13.93
C SER A 24 -12.17 -10.28 -13.80
N ALA A 25 -13.31 -10.94 -13.64
CA ALA A 25 -14.66 -10.37 -13.49
C ALA A 25 -14.93 -9.62 -12.16
N ASP A 26 -13.89 -9.12 -11.49
CA ASP A 26 -14.01 -8.26 -10.31
C ASP A 26 -13.82 -6.81 -10.76
N THR A 27 -14.60 -5.87 -10.21
CA THR A 27 -14.41 -4.43 -10.46
C THR A 27 -12.97 -4.04 -10.13
N PRO A 28 -12.20 -3.52 -11.10
CA PRO A 28 -10.82 -3.12 -10.87
C PRO A 28 -10.79 -2.04 -9.79
N SER A 29 -9.79 -2.11 -8.90
CA SER A 29 -9.57 -1.04 -7.92
C SER A 29 -9.49 0.29 -8.66
N SER A 30 -10.18 1.32 -8.15
CA SER A 30 -10.19 2.67 -8.73
C SER A 30 -8.78 3.23 -8.94
N LEU A 31 -7.79 2.74 -8.17
CA LEU A 31 -6.38 3.02 -8.34
C LEU A 31 -5.86 2.69 -9.76
N TYR A 32 -6.27 1.57 -10.36
CA TYR A 32 -5.76 1.17 -11.68
C TYR A 32 -6.28 2.08 -12.79
N LEU A 33 -7.49 2.63 -12.62
CA LEU A 33 -8.07 3.63 -13.53
C LEU A 33 -7.28 4.95 -13.56
N LEU A 34 -6.30 5.15 -12.67
CA LEU A 34 -5.41 6.30 -12.73
C LEU A 34 -4.34 6.15 -13.81
N VAL A 35 -3.85 4.94 -14.09
CA VAL A 35 -2.62 4.72 -14.86
C VAL A 35 -2.71 3.65 -15.95
N ASP A 36 -3.82 2.90 -16.03
CA ASP A 36 -4.00 1.85 -17.03
C ASP A 36 -3.95 2.40 -18.46
N GLU A 37 -2.88 2.14 -19.20
CA GLU A 37 -2.74 2.63 -20.58
C GLU A 37 -3.73 1.97 -21.56
N HIS A 38 -4.19 0.76 -21.27
CA HIS A 38 -5.09 0.00 -22.15
C HIS A 38 -6.56 0.34 -21.89
N ALA A 39 -6.92 0.64 -20.64
CA ALA A 39 -8.28 1.03 -20.25
C ALA A 39 -8.53 2.55 -20.21
N GLY A 40 -7.58 3.37 -20.67
CA GLY A 40 -7.75 4.83 -20.74
C GLY A 40 -7.58 5.54 -19.40
N GLY A 41 -6.62 5.10 -18.61
CA GLY A 41 -6.29 5.65 -17.31
C GLY A 41 -5.99 7.14 -17.36
N ILE A 42 -6.54 7.89 -16.41
CA ILE A 42 -6.67 9.34 -16.57
C ILE A 42 -5.32 10.07 -16.61
N LEU A 43 -4.26 9.54 -15.99
CA LEU A 43 -2.95 10.20 -15.92
C LEU A 43 -2.05 9.87 -17.11
N ALA A 44 -2.27 8.73 -17.78
CA ALA A 44 -1.45 8.25 -18.89
C ALA A 44 -1.34 9.23 -20.08
N PRO A 45 -2.43 9.84 -20.59
CA PRO A 45 -2.31 10.82 -21.68
C PRO A 45 -1.60 12.09 -21.23
N TRP A 46 -1.82 12.53 -19.99
CA TRP A 46 -1.26 13.78 -19.48
C TRP A 46 0.23 13.68 -19.18
N ILE A 47 0.74 12.53 -18.74
CA ILE A 47 2.18 12.36 -18.58
C ILE A 47 2.91 12.35 -19.94
N LYS A 48 2.31 11.71 -20.96
CA LYS A 48 2.83 11.72 -22.34
C LYS A 48 2.84 13.13 -22.92
N TYR A 49 1.74 13.88 -22.75
CA TYR A 49 1.68 15.29 -23.10
C TYR A 49 2.77 16.09 -22.38
N SER A 50 2.83 16.01 -21.05
CA SER A 50 3.74 16.83 -20.24
C SER A 50 5.21 16.57 -20.57
N ARG A 51 5.59 15.33 -20.89
CA ARG A 51 6.95 15.00 -21.31
C ARG A 51 7.32 15.51 -22.69
N SER A 52 6.36 15.60 -23.61
CA SER A 52 6.57 16.09 -24.98
C SER A 52 6.53 17.61 -25.08
N SER A 53 5.63 18.26 -24.32
CA SER A 53 5.47 19.72 -24.31
C SER A 53 6.36 20.43 -23.28
N GLY A 54 6.76 19.73 -22.21
CA GLY A 54 7.40 20.33 -21.04
C GLY A 54 6.41 21.03 -20.09
N ASP A 55 5.12 21.06 -20.40
CA ASP A 55 4.07 21.65 -19.57
C ASP A 55 3.37 20.58 -18.72
N TYR A 56 3.51 20.71 -17.40
CA TYR A 56 2.98 19.77 -16.42
C TYR A 56 1.78 20.32 -15.64
N SER A 57 1.29 21.52 -15.99
CA SER A 57 0.22 22.21 -15.25
C SER A 57 -1.04 21.33 -15.11
N ILE A 58 -1.49 20.74 -16.21
CA ILE A 58 -2.67 19.86 -16.24
C ILE A 58 -2.43 18.61 -15.40
N LEU A 59 -1.26 17.97 -15.54
CA LEU A 59 -0.92 16.79 -14.75
C LEU A 59 -0.93 17.11 -13.26
N ASP A 60 -0.33 18.23 -12.86
CA ASP A 60 -0.25 18.66 -11.47
C ASP A 60 -1.64 18.98 -10.89
N GLU A 61 -2.57 19.49 -11.70
CA GLU A 61 -3.97 19.68 -11.32
C GLU A 61 -4.69 18.34 -11.08
N TYR A 62 -4.50 17.35 -11.96
CA TYR A 62 -5.04 15.99 -11.72
C TYR A 62 -4.43 15.32 -10.47
N LEU A 63 -3.15 15.59 -10.17
CA LEU A 63 -2.55 15.14 -8.92
C LEU A 63 -3.20 15.82 -7.68
N GLU A 64 -3.64 17.07 -7.80
CA GLU A 64 -4.29 17.82 -6.71
C GLU A 64 -5.77 17.47 -6.52
N THR A 65 -6.43 17.04 -7.59
CA THR A 65 -7.87 16.77 -7.59
C THR A 65 -8.16 15.28 -7.50
N ALA A 66 -7.78 14.51 -8.51
CA ALA A 66 -8.07 13.10 -8.61
C ALA A 66 -7.24 12.27 -7.62
N VAL A 67 -5.92 12.42 -7.61
CA VAL A 67 -5.03 11.60 -6.74
C VAL A 67 -5.20 11.94 -5.26
N LYS A 68 -5.45 13.21 -4.94
CA LYS A 68 -5.63 13.67 -3.56
C LYS A 68 -6.76 12.96 -2.81
N SER A 69 -7.81 12.53 -3.54
CA SER A 69 -8.94 11.76 -2.97
C SER A 69 -8.53 10.38 -2.42
N TYR A 70 -7.36 9.87 -2.82
CA TYR A 70 -6.80 8.60 -2.34
C TYR A 70 -5.87 8.78 -1.14
N LEU A 71 -5.59 10.02 -0.72
CA LEU A 71 -4.60 10.32 0.31
C LEU A 71 -5.26 10.71 1.63
N TYR A 72 -4.71 10.20 2.73
CA TYR A 72 -5.08 10.69 4.05
C TYR A 72 -4.67 12.15 4.20
N ASN A 73 -5.65 12.97 4.63
CA ASN A 73 -5.45 14.38 4.94
C ASN A 73 -4.77 15.14 3.78
N GLY A 74 -5.11 14.78 2.53
CA GLY A 74 -4.57 15.39 1.32
C GLY A 74 -3.06 15.21 1.17
N GLY A 75 -2.49 14.11 1.66
CA GLY A 75 -1.06 13.80 1.55
C GLY A 75 -0.24 14.08 2.81
N LYS A 76 -0.85 14.65 3.86
CA LYS A 76 -0.16 14.90 5.15
C LYS A 76 0.12 13.62 5.94
N GLY A 77 -0.60 12.54 5.63
CA GLY A 77 -0.51 11.25 6.27
C GLY A 77 -1.43 11.08 7.47
N LYS A 78 -1.50 9.85 7.97
CA LYS A 78 -2.26 9.42 9.14
C LYS A 78 -1.50 8.33 9.87
N LEU A 79 -1.47 8.41 11.19
CA LEU A 79 -0.98 7.31 12.03
C LEU A 79 -2.01 6.18 12.05
N VAL A 80 -1.65 5.05 11.46
CA VAL A 80 -2.46 3.82 11.42
C VAL A 80 -1.84 2.81 12.38
N SER A 81 -2.65 2.19 13.24
CA SER A 81 -2.14 1.17 14.15
C SER A 81 -1.67 -0.06 13.39
N ILE A 82 -0.57 -0.67 13.83
CA ILE A 82 -0.10 -1.93 13.25
C ILE A 82 -1.16 -3.03 13.39
N SER A 83 -1.97 -3.01 14.45
CA SER A 83 -3.09 -3.95 14.63
C SER A 83 -4.11 -3.89 13.50
N VAL A 84 -4.42 -2.72 12.95
CA VAL A 84 -5.32 -2.57 11.80
C VAL A 84 -4.73 -3.23 10.55
N LEU A 85 -3.45 -3.00 10.28
CA LEU A 85 -2.74 -3.62 9.15
C LEU A 85 -2.68 -5.15 9.30
N VAL A 86 -2.41 -5.63 10.51
CA VAL A 86 -2.39 -7.07 10.82
C VAL A 86 -3.77 -7.69 10.67
N LYS A 87 -4.84 -7.05 11.17
CA LYS A 87 -6.23 -7.52 11.02
C LYS A 87 -6.61 -7.65 9.55
N ARG A 88 -6.30 -6.65 8.73
CA ARG A 88 -6.55 -6.69 7.28
C ARG A 88 -5.84 -7.85 6.60
N ARG A 89 -4.56 -8.04 6.91
CA ARG A 89 -3.76 -9.15 6.39
C ARG A 89 -4.31 -10.51 6.82
N ASN A 90 -4.70 -10.64 8.08
CA ASN A 90 -5.29 -11.88 8.60
C ASN A 90 -6.63 -12.17 7.94
N LYS A 91 -7.43 -11.14 7.62
CA LYS A 91 -8.66 -11.29 6.84
C LYS A 91 -8.38 -11.82 5.44
N GLN A 92 -7.36 -11.30 4.74
CA GLN A 92 -6.94 -11.80 3.43
C GLN A 92 -6.50 -13.28 3.50
N ARG A 93 -5.67 -13.62 4.49
CA ARG A 93 -5.23 -15.01 4.72
C ARG A 93 -6.38 -15.96 4.97
N ASN A 94 -7.29 -15.57 5.85
CA ASN A 94 -8.43 -16.39 6.20
C ASN A 94 -9.38 -16.56 5.01
N ALA A 95 -9.51 -15.57 4.13
CA ALA A 95 -10.26 -15.69 2.88
C ALA A 95 -9.58 -16.68 1.90
N GLN A 96 -8.26 -16.59 1.72
CA GLN A 96 -7.49 -17.51 0.88
C GLN A 96 -7.56 -18.95 1.43
N LEU A 97 -7.30 -19.13 2.72
CA LEU A 97 -7.37 -20.43 3.40
C LEU A 97 -8.80 -20.98 3.43
N GLY A 98 -9.82 -20.12 3.60
CA GLY A 98 -11.23 -20.50 3.54
C GLY A 98 -11.65 -20.98 2.15
N ALA A 99 -11.18 -20.33 1.08
CA ALA A 99 -11.38 -20.78 -0.30
C ALA A 99 -10.71 -22.15 -0.55
N LEU A 100 -9.51 -22.36 -0.03
CA LEU A 100 -8.80 -23.65 -0.12
C LEU A 100 -9.44 -24.76 0.72
N ARG A 101 -9.93 -24.44 1.93
CA ARG A 101 -10.60 -25.38 2.84
C ARG A 101 -11.96 -25.85 2.35
N ARG A 102 -12.69 -25.04 1.57
CA ARG A 102 -13.92 -25.51 0.89
C ARG A 102 -13.64 -26.63 -0.13
N LYS A 103 -12.40 -26.82 -0.57
CA LYS A 103 -11.99 -27.87 -1.51
C LYS A 103 -11.54 -29.17 -0.84
N LYS A 104 -11.39 -29.22 0.48
CA LYS A 104 -11.02 -30.45 1.20
C LYS A 104 -11.69 -30.45 2.57
N GLY A 105 -12.76 -31.25 2.69
CA GLY A 105 -13.45 -31.46 3.96
C GLY A 105 -12.46 -31.79 5.08
N ARG A 106 -12.73 -31.21 6.26
CA ARG A 106 -12.02 -31.33 7.55
C ARG A 106 -10.81 -30.42 7.76
N GLY A 107 -10.97 -29.47 8.69
CA GLY A 107 -9.87 -28.87 9.44
C GLY A 107 -10.39 -27.84 10.44
N LYS A 108 -10.05 -27.99 11.73
CA LYS A 108 -10.42 -27.07 12.81
C LYS A 108 -9.74 -25.70 12.61
N SER A 109 -10.43 -24.60 12.92
CA SER A 109 -9.89 -23.24 12.87
C SER A 109 -8.79 -23.09 13.93
N GLY A 110 -7.62 -22.57 13.56
CA GLY A 110 -6.59 -22.20 14.54
C GLY A 110 -7.04 -20.99 15.37
N PRO A 111 -6.52 -20.82 16.59
CA PRO A 111 -6.97 -19.78 17.52
C PRO A 111 -6.61 -18.37 17.04
N ASN A 112 -7.60 -17.48 16.95
CA ASN A 112 -7.43 -16.05 16.67
C ASN A 112 -7.06 -15.30 17.95
N ILE A 113 -5.78 -14.98 18.13
CA ILE A 113 -5.23 -14.25 19.30
C ILE A 113 -5.75 -12.78 19.40
N LEU A 114 -6.53 -12.30 18.43
CA LEU A 114 -6.99 -10.92 18.34
C LEU A 114 -8.47 -10.70 18.71
N ASP A 115 -9.20 -11.77 19.02
CA ASP A 115 -10.63 -11.67 19.38
C ASP A 115 -10.84 -11.20 20.83
N ASP A 116 -9.78 -11.15 21.66
CA ASP A 116 -9.87 -10.82 23.10
C ASP A 116 -9.53 -9.35 23.45
N ILE A 117 -9.27 -8.46 22.48
CA ILE A 117 -8.97 -7.05 22.78
C ILE A 117 -10.23 -6.21 22.63
N ASN A 118 -10.95 -6.02 23.75
CA ASN A 118 -12.13 -5.17 23.83
C ASN A 118 -11.73 -3.68 23.80
N GLN A 119 -12.10 -3.00 22.71
CA GLN A 119 -11.64 -1.64 22.37
C GLN A 119 -12.53 -0.53 22.94
N ASP A 120 -13.59 -0.87 23.69
CA ASP A 120 -14.63 0.07 24.16
C ASP A 120 -14.36 0.68 25.56
N ARG A 121 -13.14 0.52 26.12
CA ARG A 121 -12.80 0.96 27.49
C ARG A 121 -11.48 1.73 27.62
N LEU A 122 -11.16 2.62 26.68
CA LEU A 122 -9.98 3.48 26.81
C LEU A 122 -10.36 4.82 27.45
N GLY A 123 -9.97 5.02 28.71
CA GLY A 123 -10.14 6.29 29.42
C GLY A 123 -9.09 7.33 29.02
N ALA A 124 -9.32 8.61 29.37
CA ALA A 124 -8.42 9.73 29.03
C ALA A 124 -6.98 9.54 29.55
N ASP A 125 -6.79 8.82 30.66
CA ASP A 125 -5.47 8.46 31.20
C ASP A 125 -4.71 7.44 30.34
N ASP A 126 -5.43 6.57 29.62
CA ASP A 126 -4.83 5.62 28.68
C ASP A 126 -4.39 6.32 27.40
N PHE A 127 -5.00 7.46 27.06
CA PHE A 127 -4.56 8.30 25.94
C PHE A 127 -3.20 8.96 26.23
N LEU A 128 -2.99 9.47 27.44
CA LEU A 128 -1.71 10.07 27.84
C LEU A 128 -0.60 9.01 28.02
N LYS A 129 -0.95 7.81 28.49
CA LYS A 129 -0.03 6.65 28.50
C LYS A 129 0.28 6.17 27.08
N ALA A 130 -0.70 6.16 26.17
CA ALA A 130 -0.48 5.82 24.77
C ALA A 130 0.44 6.85 24.09
N LEU A 131 0.32 8.14 24.41
CA LEU A 131 1.19 9.22 23.94
C LEU A 131 2.64 9.05 24.43
N LYS A 132 2.84 8.77 25.73
CA LYS A 132 4.18 8.48 26.31
C LYS A 132 4.84 7.23 25.73
N ILE A 133 4.04 6.23 25.36
CA ILE A 133 4.54 5.03 24.65
C ILE A 133 4.78 5.33 23.16
N LEU A 134 4.05 6.28 22.56
CA LEU A 134 4.23 6.77 21.18
C LEU A 134 5.59 7.47 21.01
N ASP A 135 6.02 8.26 22.00
CA ASP A 135 7.29 9.00 22.01
C ASP A 135 8.52 8.13 22.35
N GLY A 136 8.33 6.82 22.53
CA GLY A 136 9.43 5.85 22.60
C GLY A 136 10.21 5.83 23.93
N PHE A 137 9.67 6.40 25.00
CA PHE A 137 10.27 6.32 26.34
C PHE A 137 9.76 5.08 27.09
N SER A 138 10.27 3.90 26.73
CA SER A 138 10.27 2.76 27.64
C SER A 138 11.70 2.32 27.90
N ALA A 139 12.08 2.46 29.17
CA ALA A 139 13.26 1.86 29.77
C ALA A 139 13.25 0.33 29.59
N SER A 140 14.46 -0.25 29.54
CA SER A 140 14.76 -1.69 29.43
C SER A 140 14.82 -2.27 28.01
N GLY A 141 15.98 -2.08 27.36
CA GLY A 141 16.70 -3.11 26.58
C GLY A 141 15.91 -4.14 25.78
N GLY A 142 15.06 -3.73 24.83
CA GLY A 142 14.37 -4.63 23.92
C GLY A 142 13.74 -3.88 22.75
N GLN A 143 13.80 -4.45 21.56
CA GLN A 143 13.43 -3.86 20.26
C GLN A 143 12.22 -2.92 20.28
N LYS A 144 12.35 -1.75 19.63
CA LYS A 144 11.25 -0.78 19.41
C LYS A 144 10.10 -1.44 18.65
N VAL A 145 9.06 -1.90 19.36
CA VAL A 145 7.80 -2.34 18.76
C VAL A 145 7.00 -1.10 18.39
N PHE A 146 7.08 -0.66 17.14
CA PHE A 146 6.28 0.44 16.63
C PHE A 146 4.79 0.04 16.68
N LYS A 147 3.98 0.72 17.50
CA LYS A 147 2.53 0.48 17.59
C LYS A 147 1.74 1.08 16.43
N TYR A 148 2.33 2.07 15.75
CA TYR A 148 1.72 2.82 14.67
C TYR A 148 2.70 2.99 13.52
N ARG A 149 2.15 3.14 12.31
CA ARG A 149 2.87 3.52 11.10
C ARG A 149 2.17 4.73 10.50
N GLU A 150 2.94 5.75 10.14
CA GLU A 150 2.43 6.82 9.31
C GLU A 150 2.23 6.29 7.88
N LEU A 151 1.02 6.42 7.35
CA LEU A 151 0.69 6.12 5.97
C LEU A 151 0.11 7.36 5.31
N VAL A 152 0.50 7.60 4.06
CA VAL A 152 0.03 8.74 3.27
C VAL A 152 -1.21 8.38 2.48
N TRP A 153 -1.23 7.20 1.88
CA TRP A 153 -2.33 6.78 1.03
C TRP A 153 -3.30 5.87 1.77
N ASP A 154 -4.59 6.07 1.50
CA ASP A 154 -5.67 5.43 2.23
C ASP A 154 -5.62 3.91 2.05
N ILE A 155 -5.61 3.18 3.16
CA ILE A 155 -5.59 1.73 3.14
C ILE A 155 -6.78 1.16 2.35
N GLU A 156 -7.96 1.78 2.41
CA GLU A 156 -9.14 1.31 1.68
C GLU A 156 -9.07 1.57 0.17
N GLN A 157 -8.20 2.49 -0.26
CA GLN A 157 -8.01 2.86 -1.67
C GLN A 157 -6.78 2.21 -2.30
N ARG A 158 -6.33 1.07 -1.77
CA ARG A 158 -5.16 0.34 -2.28
C ARG A 158 -5.52 -0.54 -3.47
N GLY A 159 -4.51 -0.88 -4.25
CA GLY A 159 -4.62 -1.94 -5.24
C GLY A 159 -4.76 -3.33 -4.59
N ARG A 160 -5.00 -4.34 -5.41
CA ARG A 160 -5.23 -5.73 -4.98
C ARG A 160 -4.01 -6.32 -4.24
N MET A 161 -2.81 -5.87 -4.58
CA MET A 161 -1.55 -6.27 -3.95
C MET A 161 -1.18 -5.35 -2.76
N GLY A 162 -2.11 -4.49 -2.33
CA GLY A 162 -1.88 -3.55 -1.23
C GLY A 162 -0.94 -2.41 -1.62
N GLU A 163 -0.78 -2.16 -2.92
CA GLU A 163 0.04 -1.14 -3.53
C GLU A 163 -0.68 0.21 -3.63
N ASN A 164 0.09 1.25 -3.89
CA ASN A 164 -0.39 2.60 -4.18
C ASN A 164 0.09 3.05 -5.57
N LEU A 165 -0.29 4.25 -5.98
CA LEU A 165 0.08 4.79 -7.28
C LEU A 165 1.60 4.89 -7.50
N LEU A 166 2.36 5.31 -6.47
CA LEU A 166 3.82 5.38 -6.56
C LEU A 166 4.42 3.99 -6.79
N HIS A 167 3.92 2.96 -6.09
CA HIS A 167 4.38 1.59 -6.27
C HIS A 167 4.12 1.10 -7.69
N ILE A 168 2.94 1.40 -8.26
CA ILE A 168 2.63 1.03 -9.64
C ILE A 168 3.60 1.71 -10.62
N CYS A 169 3.81 3.03 -10.47
CA CYS A 169 4.72 3.78 -11.35
C CYS A 169 6.14 3.18 -11.34
N LEU A 170 6.63 2.88 -10.14
CA LEU A 170 7.97 2.32 -9.94
C LEU A 170 8.08 0.86 -10.40
N LEU A 171 7.00 0.07 -10.35
CA LEU A 171 6.96 -1.29 -10.88
C LEU A 171 6.96 -1.31 -12.41
N HIS A 172 6.16 -0.45 -13.06
CA HIS A 172 6.16 -0.34 -14.52
C HIS A 172 7.51 0.12 -15.07
N ASN A 173 8.18 1.05 -14.38
CA ASN A 173 9.53 1.52 -14.71
C ASN A 173 9.70 2.01 -16.17
N THR A 174 8.64 2.54 -16.78
CA THR A 174 8.73 3.22 -18.08
C THR A 174 9.20 4.65 -17.90
N ALA A 175 9.66 5.29 -18.99
CA ALA A 175 10.09 6.69 -18.91
C ALA A 175 8.95 7.64 -18.48
N ASP A 176 7.71 7.36 -18.91
CA ASP A 176 6.51 8.09 -18.49
C ASP A 176 6.26 7.88 -16.99
N MET A 177 6.22 6.61 -16.55
CA MET A 177 5.90 6.29 -15.15
C MET A 177 6.99 6.77 -14.18
N ASN A 178 8.26 6.75 -14.58
CA ASN A 178 9.35 7.29 -13.78
C ASN A 178 9.23 8.82 -13.62
N GLU A 179 8.77 9.52 -14.64
CA GLU A 179 8.53 10.96 -14.54
C GLU A 179 7.31 11.27 -13.68
N LEU A 180 6.24 10.48 -13.80
CA LEU A 180 5.07 10.56 -12.93
C LEU A 180 5.44 10.28 -11.46
N ALA A 181 6.30 9.28 -11.20
CA ALA A 181 6.78 8.96 -9.87
C ALA A 181 7.53 10.14 -9.22
N LYS A 182 8.43 10.80 -9.96
CA LYS A 182 9.12 12.00 -9.47
C LYS A 182 8.14 13.10 -9.09
N ARG A 183 7.15 13.36 -9.93
CA ARG A 183 6.09 14.36 -9.69
C ARG A 183 5.30 14.06 -8.42
N ILE A 184 4.87 12.80 -8.25
CA ILE A 184 4.17 12.34 -7.05
C ILE A 184 5.02 12.54 -5.80
N VAL A 185 6.31 12.18 -5.83
CA VAL A 185 7.22 12.34 -4.68
C VAL A 185 7.45 13.82 -4.36
N ASN A 186 7.65 14.66 -5.37
CA ASN A 186 7.81 16.11 -5.16
C ASN A 186 6.57 16.72 -4.48
N LYS A 187 5.37 16.25 -4.86
CA LYS A 187 4.11 16.77 -4.34
C LYS A 187 3.70 16.17 -2.99
N TYR A 188 3.96 14.88 -2.79
CA TYR A 188 3.57 14.12 -1.60
C TYR A 188 4.77 13.37 -1.02
N PRO A 189 5.81 14.05 -0.53
CA PRO A 189 7.11 13.43 -0.23
C PRO A 189 7.06 12.31 0.80
N LYS A 190 6.13 12.35 1.76
CA LYS A 190 5.97 11.30 2.77
C LYS A 190 5.52 9.96 2.18
N ILE A 191 4.97 9.93 0.96
CA ILE A 191 4.43 8.71 0.34
C ILE A 191 5.51 7.66 0.09
N VAL A 192 6.79 8.06 0.03
CA VAL A 192 7.93 7.14 -0.08
C VAL A 192 8.05 6.17 1.10
N ASN A 193 7.41 6.49 2.24
CA ASN A 193 7.40 5.66 3.44
C ASN A 193 6.23 4.66 3.49
N ASP A 194 5.30 4.75 2.53
CA ASP A 194 4.23 3.77 2.40
C ASP A 194 4.81 2.39 2.04
N ILE A 195 4.13 1.34 2.48
CA ILE A 195 4.50 -0.06 2.22
C ILE A 195 3.37 -0.77 1.52
N PHE A 196 3.68 -1.86 0.81
CA PHE A 196 2.64 -2.80 0.42
C PHE A 196 1.99 -3.40 1.67
N ILE A 197 0.66 -3.46 1.67
CA ILE A 197 -0.12 -3.92 2.83
C ILE A 197 -0.81 -5.28 2.64
N SER A 198 -0.75 -5.88 1.44
CA SER A 198 -1.32 -7.21 1.22
C SER A 198 -0.50 -8.29 1.90
N GLU A 199 -1.10 -9.47 2.08
CA GLU A 199 -0.42 -10.62 2.66
C GLU A 199 0.85 -11.03 1.91
N ASP A 200 0.77 -11.13 0.59
CA ASP A 200 1.85 -11.66 -0.24
C ASP A 200 3.02 -10.67 -0.36
N TYR A 201 2.75 -9.38 -0.19
CA TYR A 201 3.70 -8.28 -0.42
C TYR A 201 4.03 -7.46 0.84
N TYR A 202 3.53 -7.86 2.03
CA TYR A 202 3.64 -7.05 3.25
C TYR A 202 5.07 -6.61 3.58
N GLY A 203 5.24 -5.31 3.81
CA GLY A 203 6.51 -4.73 4.26
C GLY A 203 7.57 -4.63 3.18
N MET A 204 7.24 -4.96 1.92
CA MET A 204 8.08 -4.58 0.80
C MET A 204 8.01 -3.05 0.62
N LEU A 205 9.18 -2.44 0.49
CA LEU A 205 9.37 -1.03 0.23
C LEU A 205 9.99 -0.92 -1.16
N VAL A 206 9.43 -0.10 -2.03
CA VAL A 206 9.84 -0.08 -3.44
C VAL A 206 11.29 0.43 -3.62
N LEU A 207 11.76 1.31 -2.74
CA LEU A 207 13.15 1.78 -2.75
C LEU A 207 14.18 0.68 -2.50
N TYR A 208 13.78 -0.45 -1.88
CA TYR A 208 14.72 -1.54 -1.61
C TYR A 208 15.10 -2.33 -2.88
N ASP A 209 14.24 -2.36 -3.90
CA ASP A 209 14.49 -3.12 -5.14
C ASP A 209 15.18 -2.28 -6.23
N HIS A 210 14.99 -0.95 -6.28
CA HIS A 210 15.64 -0.07 -7.28
C HIS A 210 17.11 0.27 -6.99
N ALA A 211 17.63 -0.09 -5.81
CA ALA A 211 18.99 0.24 -5.39
C ALA A 211 20.01 -0.91 -5.60
N ARG A 212 19.74 -1.84 -6.52
CA ARG A 212 20.67 -2.94 -6.86
C ARG A 212 20.82 -3.15 -8.35
#